data_AF-A0A2U9IW54-F1
#
_entry.id   AF-A0A2U9IW54-F1
#
_cell.length_a   1.000
_cell.length_b   1.000
_cell.length_c   1.000
_cell.angle_alpha   90.00
_cell.angle_beta   90.00
_cell.angle_gamma   90.00
#
_symmetry.space_group_name_H-M   'P 1'
#
loop_
_entity.id
_entity.type
_entity.pdbx_description
1 polymer ?
#
loop_
_entity_poly.entity_id
_entity_poly.type
_entity_poly.pdbx_seq_one_letter_code
_entity_poly.pdbx_strand_id
1 'polypeptide(L)'
;MNLKISWISVPSEVLPHDNSDSEGDMDAVSSAIADALIQSMPSEIIDLDPVKLNIASLLSSRLIEGIPLNLQEKRWGGKYYSGDLSASLGETMAFALLERKFDVKFVDVIPLRQVKYLGYSPDAIIEIERYPKLLEFVGGKGLLILNARGSYKWSRSWLVRNLRRDLVQVEKMRYPDNFGLLTYFYRDNEWKMMVVTIKP
;
A
#
# COMPACT_ATOMS: atom_id res chain seq x y z
N MET A 1 12.31 7.47 12.22
CA MET A 1 12.58 7.55 10.77
C MET A 1 11.42 8.29 10.11
N ASN A 2 11.67 9.42 9.45
CA ASN A 2 10.60 10.23 8.84
C ASN A 2 10.13 9.64 7.50
N LEU A 3 8.86 9.28 7.41
CA LEU A 3 8.15 8.88 6.20
C LEU A 3 7.27 10.03 5.70
N LYS A 4 7.54 10.51 4.49
CA LYS A 4 6.70 11.49 3.79
C LYS A 4 5.57 10.77 3.06
N ILE A 5 4.34 11.21 3.25
CA ILE A 5 3.16 10.51 2.76
C ILE A 5 2.31 11.44 1.90
N SER A 6 1.75 10.92 0.81
CA SER A 6 0.60 11.51 0.14
C SER A 6 -0.59 10.56 0.20
N TRP A 7 -1.77 11.12 0.42
CA TRP A 7 -3.02 10.37 0.54
C TRP A 7 -4.01 10.79 -0.53
N ILE A 8 -4.74 9.82 -1.05
CA ILE A 8 -5.95 10.08 -1.83
C ILE A 8 -7.04 9.10 -1.41
N SER A 9 -8.27 9.59 -1.31
CA SER A 9 -9.45 8.78 -1.06
C SER A 9 -10.25 8.67 -2.35
N VAL A 10 -10.60 7.45 -2.74
CA VAL A 10 -11.34 7.15 -3.98
C VAL A 10 -12.60 6.38 -3.62
N PRO A 11 -13.80 6.90 -3.93
CA PRO A 11 -15.05 6.13 -3.82
C PRO A 11 -15.07 4.98 -4.84
N SER A 12 -15.66 3.83 -4.49
CA SER A 12 -15.79 2.69 -5.42
C SER A 12 -16.56 3.06 -6.69
N GLU A 13 -17.53 3.97 -6.58
CA GLU A 13 -18.32 4.51 -7.70
C GLU A 13 -17.47 5.15 -8.81
N VAL A 14 -16.25 5.59 -8.50
CA VAL A 14 -15.33 6.19 -9.49
C VAL A 14 -14.53 5.13 -10.24
N LEU A 15 -14.43 3.92 -9.70
CA LEU A 15 -13.68 2.83 -10.31
C LEU A 15 -14.52 2.18 -11.41
N PRO A 16 -13.98 1.96 -12.62
CA PRO A 16 -14.74 1.31 -13.67
C PRO A 16 -15.00 -0.16 -13.33
N HIS A 17 -16.28 -0.53 -13.17
CA HIS A 17 -16.73 -1.89 -12.83
C HIS A 17 -18.09 -2.26 -13.46
N ASP A 18 -18.66 -1.40 -14.31
CA ASP A 18 -19.92 -1.63 -15.00
C ASP A 18 -19.70 -2.16 -16.43
N ASN A 19 -20.72 -2.84 -16.97
CA ASN A 19 -20.69 -3.37 -18.34
C ASN A 19 -20.61 -2.27 -19.42
N SER A 20 -20.88 -1.01 -19.06
CA SER A 20 -20.73 0.16 -19.94
C SER A 20 -19.31 0.70 -20.00
N ASP A 21 -18.44 0.29 -19.09
CA ASP A 21 -17.08 0.82 -18.99
C ASP A 21 -16.16 0.17 -20.03
N SER A 22 -15.25 0.98 -20.58
CA SER A 22 -14.22 0.53 -21.50
C SER A 22 -12.95 0.10 -20.76
N GLU A 23 -12.14 -0.76 -21.38
CA GLU A 23 -10.84 -1.15 -20.81
C GLU A 23 -9.90 0.06 -20.58
N GLY A 24 -10.09 1.17 -21.30
CA GLY A 24 -9.29 2.39 -21.19
C GLY A 24 -9.65 3.28 -20.00
N ASP A 25 -10.85 3.12 -19.43
CA ASP A 25 -11.31 3.98 -18.32
C ASP A 25 -10.48 3.73 -17.06
N MET A 26 -10.09 2.47 -16.81
CA MET A 26 -9.23 2.12 -15.70
C MET A 26 -7.83 2.74 -15.84
N ASP A 27 -7.32 2.90 -17.07
CA ASP A 27 -6.05 3.57 -17.32
C ASP A 27 -6.14 5.08 -17.07
N ALA A 28 -7.27 5.70 -17.42
CA ALA A 28 -7.55 7.12 -17.16
C ALA A 28 -7.65 7.40 -15.64
N VAL A 29 -8.43 6.59 -14.92
CA VAL A 29 -8.58 6.69 -13.45
C VAL A 29 -7.24 6.47 -12.75
N SER A 30 -6.49 5.42 -13.14
CA SER A 30 -5.15 5.16 -12.59
C SER A 30 -4.18 6.32 -12.83
N SER A 31 -4.28 6.99 -13.99
CA SER A 31 -3.47 8.16 -14.33
C SER A 31 -3.83 9.38 -13.48
N ALA A 32 -5.13 9.65 -13.29
CA ALA A 32 -5.60 10.76 -12.47
C ALA A 32 -5.20 10.59 -11.00
N ILE A 33 -5.37 9.38 -10.44
CA ILE A 33 -4.94 9.04 -9.07
C ILE A 33 -3.44 9.23 -8.93
N ALA A 34 -2.64 8.75 -9.89
CA ALA A 34 -1.19 8.93 -9.89
C ALA A 34 -0.79 10.41 -9.85
N ASP A 35 -1.39 11.25 -10.70
CA ASP A 35 -1.06 12.67 -10.75
C ASP A 35 -1.43 13.40 -9.46
N ALA A 36 -2.59 13.11 -8.89
CA ALA A 36 -3.02 13.68 -7.61
C ALA A 36 -2.09 13.26 -6.45
N LEU A 37 -1.65 12.01 -6.39
CA LEU A 37 -0.67 11.53 -5.41
C LEU A 37 0.69 12.23 -5.53
N ILE A 38 1.11 12.56 -6.75
CA ILE A 38 2.38 13.25 -7.01
C ILE A 38 2.29 14.71 -6.60
N GLN A 39 1.21 15.40 -6.99
CA GLN A 39 1.00 16.81 -6.70
C GLN A 39 0.83 17.08 -5.20
N SER A 40 0.21 16.16 -4.47
CA SER A 40 -0.04 16.28 -3.02
C SER A 40 1.15 15.86 -2.14
N MET A 41 2.29 15.45 -2.71
CA MET A 41 3.42 14.93 -1.92
C MET A 41 4.37 16.04 -1.42
N PRO A 42 4.65 16.14 -0.09
CA PRO A 42 4.03 15.41 1.02
C PRO A 42 2.78 16.11 1.55
N SER A 43 1.73 15.34 1.82
CA SER A 43 0.55 15.83 2.54
C SER A 43 0.71 15.64 4.05
N GLU A 44 1.54 14.68 4.46
CA GLU A 44 1.79 14.34 5.86
C GLU A 44 3.23 13.82 6.04
N ILE A 45 3.80 14.00 7.23
CA ILE A 45 5.08 13.41 7.61
C ILE A 45 4.87 12.63 8.91
N ILE A 46 5.22 11.34 8.91
CA ILE A 46 5.08 10.46 10.06
C ILE A 46 6.45 9.95 10.49
N ASP A 47 6.77 10.09 11.77
CA ASP A 47 7.96 9.49 12.35
C ASP A 47 7.68 8.04 12.79
N LEU A 48 8.39 7.11 12.16
CA LEU A 48 8.32 5.67 12.41
C LEU A 48 9.44 5.22 13.34
N ASP A 49 9.08 4.48 14.38
CA ASP A 49 10.01 3.88 15.33
C ASP A 49 10.78 2.72 14.64
N PRO A 50 12.13 2.76 14.60
CA PRO A 50 12.95 1.67 14.08
C PRO A 50 12.70 0.30 14.73
N VAL A 51 12.36 0.26 16.02
CA VAL A 51 12.03 -0.99 16.72
C VAL A 51 10.75 -1.59 16.16
N LYS A 52 9.73 -0.75 15.90
CA LYS A 52 8.47 -1.18 15.30
C LYS A 52 8.65 -1.66 13.86
N LEU A 53 9.58 -1.08 13.09
CA LEU A 53 9.95 -1.59 11.76
C LEU A 53 10.52 -3.01 11.80
N ASN A 54 11.35 -3.33 12.80
CA ASN A 54 11.87 -4.68 12.98
C ASN A 54 10.77 -5.68 13.33
N ILE A 55 9.74 -5.28 14.08
CA ILE A 55 8.61 -6.17 14.39
C ILE A 55 7.72 -6.34 13.15
N ALA A 56 7.42 -5.25 12.44
CA ALA A 56 6.63 -5.27 11.22
C ALA A 56 7.24 -6.16 10.13
N SER A 57 8.58 -6.23 10.04
CA SER A 57 9.25 -7.07 9.04
C SER A 57 8.99 -8.57 9.21
N LEU A 58 8.71 -9.03 10.44
CA LEU A 58 8.35 -10.42 10.74
C LEU A 58 6.98 -10.81 10.16
N LEU A 59 6.11 -9.82 9.94
CA LEU A 59 4.81 -10.03 9.32
C LEU A 59 4.89 -10.12 7.80
N SER A 60 6.02 -9.74 7.20
CA SER A 60 6.14 -9.76 5.75
C SER A 60 5.98 -11.17 5.18
N SER A 61 5.46 -11.23 3.95
CA SER A 61 5.14 -12.47 3.24
C SER A 61 6.38 -13.29 2.89
N ARG A 62 7.58 -12.69 2.96
CA ARG A 62 8.87 -13.35 2.71
C ARG A 62 9.78 -13.22 3.92
N LEU A 63 10.37 -14.34 4.34
CA LEU A 63 11.38 -14.38 5.39
C LEU A 63 12.71 -13.83 4.85
N ILE A 64 12.84 -12.50 4.87
CA ILE A 64 14.11 -11.81 4.55
C ILE A 64 14.67 -11.29 5.86
N GLU A 65 15.85 -11.76 6.23
CA GLU A 65 16.55 -11.25 7.41
C GLU A 65 17.06 -9.82 7.17
N GLY A 66 17.04 -9.02 8.24
CA GLY A 66 17.65 -7.69 8.22
C GLY A 66 16.98 -6.71 7.26
N ILE A 67 15.65 -6.76 7.06
CA ILE A 67 14.94 -5.81 6.18
C ILE A 67 15.33 -4.35 6.46
N PRO A 68 15.43 -3.88 7.73
CA PRO A 68 15.86 -2.51 7.99
C PRO A 68 17.32 -2.21 7.67
N LEU A 69 18.18 -3.24 7.57
CA LEU A 69 19.58 -3.10 7.14
C LEU A 69 19.66 -3.05 5.60
N ASN A 70 18.82 -3.85 4.92
CA ASN A 70 18.71 -3.89 3.46
C ASN A 70 18.04 -2.63 2.87
N LEU A 71 17.45 -1.77 3.71
CA LEU A 71 16.89 -0.47 3.34
C LEU A 71 17.87 0.41 2.56
N GLN A 72 19.19 0.25 2.78
CA GLN A 72 20.25 1.04 2.13
C GLN A 72 20.85 0.39 0.88
N GLU A 73 20.57 -0.89 0.64
CA GLU A 73 21.24 -1.68 -0.38
C GLU A 73 20.57 -1.49 -1.75
N LYS A 74 21.31 -0.90 -2.71
CA LYS A 74 20.84 -0.60 -4.08
C LYS A 74 21.56 -1.50 -5.09
N ARG A 75 20.85 -1.95 -6.12
CA ARG A 75 21.44 -2.52 -7.35
C ARG A 75 21.25 -1.57 -8.54
N TRP A 76 21.93 -1.82 -9.65
CA TRP A 76 21.90 -0.98 -10.86
C TRP A 76 20.45 -0.69 -11.31
N GLY A 77 20.18 0.56 -11.71
CA GLY A 77 18.92 0.93 -12.38
C GLY A 77 17.75 1.22 -11.43
N GLY A 78 18.02 1.39 -10.13
CA GLY A 78 17.00 1.85 -9.18
C GLY A 78 16.04 0.77 -8.69
N LYS A 79 16.45 -0.49 -8.77
CA LYS A 79 15.73 -1.64 -8.18
C LYS A 79 16.44 -2.10 -6.91
N TYR A 80 15.68 -2.65 -5.97
CA TYR A 80 16.24 -3.45 -4.89
C TYR A 80 16.83 -4.76 -5.43
N TYR A 81 17.67 -5.44 -4.65
CA TYR A 81 18.37 -6.66 -5.05
C TYR A 81 17.45 -7.80 -5.52
N SER A 82 16.20 -7.83 -5.03
CA SER A 82 15.16 -8.79 -5.42
C SER A 82 13.76 -8.14 -5.40
N GLY A 83 12.85 -8.71 -6.19
CA GLY A 83 11.42 -8.41 -6.10
C GLY A 83 10.84 -8.79 -4.73
N ASP A 84 11.38 -9.83 -4.08
CA ASP A 84 10.98 -10.23 -2.73
C ASP A 84 11.37 -9.16 -1.69
N LEU A 85 12.58 -8.61 -1.78
CA LEU A 85 13.02 -7.52 -0.91
C LEU A 85 12.14 -6.27 -1.10
N SER A 86 11.80 -5.96 -2.35
CA SER A 86 10.90 -4.85 -2.68
C SER A 86 9.50 -5.04 -2.07
N ALA A 87 8.96 -6.26 -2.15
CA ALA A 87 7.65 -6.59 -1.60
C ALA A 87 7.66 -6.51 -0.06
N SER A 88 8.61 -7.19 0.59
CA SER A 88 8.68 -7.19 2.06
C SER A 88 8.94 -5.80 2.63
N LEU A 89 9.72 -4.97 1.94
CA LEU A 89 9.91 -3.56 2.33
C LEU A 89 8.60 -2.77 2.25
N GLY A 90 7.84 -2.92 1.17
CA GLY A 90 6.54 -2.28 1.03
C GLY A 90 5.59 -2.67 2.16
N GLU A 91 5.47 -3.97 2.43
CA GLU A 91 4.63 -4.51 3.51
C GLU A 91 5.06 -4.01 4.89
N THR A 92 6.35 -4.12 5.21
CA THR A 92 6.93 -3.67 6.49
C THR A 92 6.57 -2.21 6.76
N MET A 93 6.74 -1.36 5.74
CA MET A 93 6.46 0.06 5.85
C MET A 93 4.97 0.34 5.98
N ALA A 94 4.11 -0.40 5.26
CA ALA A 94 2.67 -0.27 5.37
C ALA A 94 2.17 -0.69 6.77
N PHE A 95 2.67 -1.80 7.31
CA PHE A 95 2.32 -2.24 8.66
C PHE A 95 2.78 -1.25 9.74
N ALA A 96 4.01 -0.75 9.63
CA ALA A 96 4.52 0.26 10.56
C ALA A 96 3.73 1.58 10.47
N LEU A 97 3.30 1.97 9.26
CA LEU A 97 2.41 3.11 9.07
C LEU A 97 1.06 2.90 9.78
N LEU A 98 0.44 1.74 9.58
CA LEU A 98 -0.85 1.41 10.20
C LEU A 98 -0.77 1.42 11.72
N GLU A 99 0.30 0.85 12.28
CA GLU A 99 0.55 0.88 13.72
C GLU A 99 0.75 2.29 14.23
N ARG A 100 1.59 3.09 13.56
CA ARG A 100 1.93 4.43 14.05
C ARG A 100 0.79 5.43 13.92
N LYS A 101 0.06 5.41 12.81
CA LYS A 101 -0.99 6.39 12.49
C LYS A 101 -2.32 6.03 13.15
N PHE A 102 -2.66 4.74 13.16
CA PHE A 102 -3.99 4.27 13.55
C PHE A 102 -4.01 3.34 14.77
N ASP A 103 -2.85 3.13 15.41
CA ASP A 103 -2.66 2.23 16.54
C ASP A 103 -3.04 0.76 16.23
N VAL A 104 -2.94 0.36 14.95
CA VAL A 104 -3.19 -1.02 14.53
C VAL A 104 -2.12 -1.93 15.13
N LYS A 105 -2.52 -2.89 15.97
CA LYS A 105 -1.58 -3.83 16.57
C LYS A 105 -1.14 -4.85 15.53
N PHE A 106 0.17 -5.10 15.47
CA PHE A 106 0.76 -6.11 14.59
C PHE A 106 0.15 -7.51 14.72
N VAL A 107 -0.32 -7.88 15.92
CA VAL A 107 -0.93 -9.21 16.18
C VAL A 107 -2.31 -9.37 15.54
N ASP A 108 -2.98 -8.28 15.20
CA ASP A 108 -4.31 -8.28 14.57
C ASP A 108 -4.22 -8.07 13.05
N VAL A 109 -3.01 -7.89 12.51
CA VAL A 109 -2.78 -7.90 11.06
C VAL A 109 -2.76 -9.37 10.61
N ILE A 110 -3.60 -9.73 9.65
CA ILE A 110 -3.62 -11.06 9.05
C ILE A 110 -2.83 -10.99 7.74
N PRO A 111 -1.52 -11.33 7.72
CA PRO A 111 -0.73 -11.33 6.51
C PRO A 111 -1.11 -12.52 5.62
N LEU A 112 -1.39 -12.26 4.36
CA LEU A 112 -1.70 -13.31 3.39
C LEU A 112 -0.43 -13.64 2.61
N ARG A 113 0.27 -14.68 3.06
CA ARG A 113 1.58 -15.09 2.51
C ARG A 113 1.50 -15.87 1.20
N GLN A 114 0.33 -15.92 0.56
CA GLN A 114 0.15 -16.68 -0.68
C GLN A 114 0.85 -16.01 -1.87
N VAL A 115 1.03 -16.78 -2.94
CA VAL A 115 1.93 -16.38 -4.01
C VAL A 115 1.34 -15.25 -4.85
N LYS A 116 1.88 -14.05 -4.64
CA LYS A 116 1.46 -12.80 -5.30
C LYS A 116 1.38 -12.86 -6.83
N TYR A 117 2.02 -13.83 -7.49
CA TYR A 117 1.93 -13.97 -8.96
C TYR A 117 0.53 -14.38 -9.43
N LEU A 118 -0.28 -14.99 -8.56
CA LEU A 118 -1.65 -15.35 -8.92
C LEU A 118 -2.54 -14.12 -9.05
N GLY A 119 -2.17 -12.97 -8.46
CA GLY A 119 -2.90 -11.71 -8.63
C GLY A 119 -4.30 -11.69 -8.02
N TYR A 120 -4.63 -12.67 -7.17
CA TYR A 120 -5.94 -12.81 -6.53
C TYR A 120 -5.90 -12.54 -5.02
N SER A 121 -4.75 -12.61 -4.36
CA SER A 121 -4.66 -12.49 -2.90
C SER A 121 -4.05 -11.14 -2.50
N PRO A 122 -4.71 -10.35 -1.64
CA PRO A 122 -4.13 -9.12 -1.13
C PRO A 122 -2.96 -9.43 -0.18
N ASP A 123 -2.21 -8.42 0.25
CA ASP A 123 -1.05 -8.63 1.12
C ASP A 123 -1.44 -8.83 2.59
N ALA A 124 -2.47 -8.13 3.06
CA ALA A 124 -3.00 -8.32 4.41
C ALA A 124 -4.47 -7.89 4.53
N ILE A 125 -5.09 -8.33 5.62
CA ILE A 125 -6.44 -7.93 6.03
C ILE A 125 -6.38 -7.41 7.46
N ILE A 126 -7.09 -6.32 7.75
CA ILE A 126 -7.29 -5.73 9.09
C ILE A 126 -8.78 -5.50 9.33
N GLU A 127 -9.29 -5.82 10.52
CA GLU A 127 -10.66 -5.49 10.96
C GLU A 127 -10.72 -4.05 11.46
N ILE A 128 -11.54 -3.20 10.83
CA ILE A 128 -11.53 -1.74 11.06
C ILE A 128 -12.12 -1.38 12.41
N GLU A 129 -13.17 -2.08 12.84
CA GLU A 129 -13.96 -1.78 14.03
C GLU A 129 -13.15 -1.88 15.33
N ARG A 130 -12.05 -2.64 15.31
CA ARG A 130 -11.12 -2.75 16.44
C ARG A 130 -10.34 -1.47 16.72
N TYR A 131 -10.27 -0.56 15.74
CA TYR A 131 -9.34 0.57 15.75
C TYR A 131 -10.07 1.91 15.52
N PRO A 132 -10.40 2.66 16.58
CA PRO A 132 -11.18 3.89 16.48
C PRO A 132 -10.59 4.93 15.51
N LYS A 133 -9.27 5.11 15.49
CA LYS A 133 -8.59 6.03 14.57
C LYS A 133 -8.73 5.60 13.11
N LEU A 134 -8.68 4.30 12.84
CA LEU A 134 -8.86 3.76 11.50
C LEU A 134 -10.32 3.89 11.06
N LEU A 135 -11.25 3.55 11.94
CA LEU A 135 -12.69 3.68 11.74
C LEU A 135 -13.09 5.11 11.39
N GLU A 136 -12.57 6.10 12.12
CA GLU A 136 -12.81 7.52 11.86
C GLU A 136 -12.21 7.95 10.51
N PHE A 137 -10.98 7.52 10.20
CA PHE A 137 -10.30 7.87 8.96
C PHE A 137 -11.01 7.32 7.72
N VAL A 138 -11.42 6.05 7.76
CA VAL A 138 -12.11 5.41 6.64
C VAL A 138 -13.59 5.80 6.58
N GLY A 139 -14.22 6.08 7.73
CA GLY A 139 -15.61 6.51 7.85
C GLY A 139 -16.63 5.37 7.81
N GLY A 140 -16.22 4.12 8.06
CA GLY A 140 -17.13 2.97 8.01
C GLY A 140 -16.53 1.68 8.56
N LYS A 141 -17.39 0.68 8.75
CA LYS A 141 -17.08 -0.64 9.32
C LYS A 141 -16.75 -1.65 8.22
N GLY A 142 -16.04 -2.73 8.56
CA GLY A 142 -15.67 -3.80 7.63
C GLY A 142 -14.18 -4.14 7.65
N LEU A 143 -13.73 -4.82 6.61
CA LEU A 143 -12.33 -5.20 6.47
C LEU A 143 -11.56 -4.14 5.66
N LEU A 144 -10.33 -3.87 6.06
CA LEU A 144 -9.35 -3.14 5.27
C LEU A 144 -8.44 -4.13 4.56
N ILE A 145 -8.53 -4.15 3.23
CA ILE A 145 -7.73 -4.99 2.35
C ILE A 145 -6.50 -4.20 1.91
N LEU A 146 -5.31 -4.63 2.33
CA LEU A 146 -4.05 -3.96 2.04
C LEU A 146 -3.32 -4.61 0.87
N ASN A 147 -2.85 -3.78 -0.07
CA ASN A 147 -1.82 -4.12 -1.05
C ASN A 147 -0.65 -3.16 -0.92
N ALA A 148 0.56 -3.70 -0.82
CA ALA A 148 1.78 -2.95 -0.60
C ALA A 148 2.83 -3.24 -1.67
N ARG A 149 3.39 -2.18 -2.22
CA ARG A 149 4.48 -2.23 -3.19
C ARG A 149 5.62 -1.38 -2.73
N GLY A 150 6.82 -1.95 -2.67
CA GLY A 150 8.06 -1.21 -2.52
C GLY A 150 8.80 -1.08 -3.85
N SER A 151 9.50 0.03 -4.04
CA SER A 151 10.50 0.18 -5.09
C SER A 151 11.58 1.16 -4.65
N TYR A 152 12.82 1.00 -5.10
CA TYR A 152 13.86 1.94 -4.70
C TYR A 152 13.68 3.29 -5.42
N LYS A 153 13.55 3.27 -6.76
CA LYS A 153 13.08 4.41 -7.57
C LYS A 153 11.68 4.14 -8.11
N TRP A 154 10.94 5.19 -8.39
CA TRP A 154 9.64 5.11 -9.06
C TRP A 154 9.65 6.01 -10.31
N SER A 155 8.71 5.74 -11.21
CA SER A 155 8.36 6.62 -12.32
C SER A 155 6.84 6.69 -12.42
N ARG A 156 6.30 7.75 -13.04
CA ARG A 156 4.85 7.87 -13.26
C ARG A 156 4.27 6.64 -13.95
N SER A 157 4.92 6.14 -15.00
CA SER A 157 4.50 4.92 -15.70
C SER A 157 4.51 3.67 -14.81
N TRP A 158 5.48 3.56 -13.88
CA TRP A 158 5.50 2.46 -12.91
C TRP A 158 4.32 2.57 -11.95
N LEU A 159 4.00 3.77 -11.47
CA LEU A 159 2.88 4.00 -10.54
C LEU A 159 1.55 3.69 -11.21
N VAL A 160 1.28 4.26 -12.39
CA VAL A 160 0.03 4.05 -13.15
C VAL A 160 -0.20 2.56 -13.44
N ARG A 161 0.83 1.85 -13.92
CA ARG A 161 0.72 0.42 -14.22
C ARG A 161 0.40 -0.41 -12.98
N ASN A 162 0.99 -0.07 -11.82
CA ASN A 162 0.70 -0.79 -10.60
C ASN A 162 -0.66 -0.44 -10.00
N LEU A 163 -1.05 0.84 -10.02
CA LEU A 163 -2.40 1.29 -9.65
C LEU A 163 -3.46 0.52 -10.43
N ARG A 164 -3.36 0.47 -11.76
CA ARG A 164 -4.30 -0.27 -12.60
C ARG A 164 -4.46 -1.72 -12.13
N ARG A 165 -3.35 -2.42 -11.90
CA ARG A 165 -3.37 -3.82 -11.44
C ARG A 165 -3.96 -3.96 -10.04
N ASP A 166 -3.58 -3.07 -9.13
CA ASP A 166 -3.98 -3.12 -7.73
C ASP A 166 -5.46 -2.78 -7.55
N LEU A 167 -5.97 -1.79 -8.27
CA LEU A 167 -7.40 -1.43 -8.29
C LEU A 167 -8.23 -2.63 -8.74
N VAL A 168 -7.89 -3.24 -9.89
CA VAL A 168 -8.59 -4.44 -10.38
C VAL A 168 -8.54 -5.60 -9.37
N GLN A 169 -7.38 -5.80 -8.73
CA GLN A 169 -7.22 -6.87 -7.75
C GLN A 169 -8.05 -6.63 -6.48
N VAL A 170 -8.03 -5.40 -5.96
CA VAL A 170 -8.68 -5.04 -4.70
C VAL A 170 -10.20 -4.96 -4.88
N GLU A 171 -10.70 -4.46 -6.02
CA GLU A 171 -12.14 -4.46 -6.31
C GLU A 171 -12.74 -5.88 -6.36
N LYS A 172 -12.01 -6.85 -6.93
CA LYS A 172 -12.45 -8.26 -6.94
C LYS A 172 -12.59 -8.87 -5.53
N MET A 173 -11.89 -8.33 -4.54
CA MET A 173 -11.83 -8.88 -3.19
C MET A 173 -12.69 -8.10 -2.19
N ARG A 174 -13.03 -6.84 -2.49
CA ARG A 174 -13.76 -5.95 -1.58
C ARG A 174 -15.26 -6.24 -1.49
N TYR A 175 -15.84 -6.83 -2.53
CA TYR A 175 -17.28 -6.96 -2.64
C TYR A 175 -17.92 -7.68 -1.43
N PRO A 176 -19.06 -7.21 -0.89
CA PRO A 176 -19.75 -5.96 -1.26
C PRO A 176 -19.22 -4.70 -0.55
N ASP A 177 -18.86 -4.77 0.74
CA ASP A 177 -18.66 -3.56 1.58
C ASP A 177 -17.33 -3.57 2.37
N ASN A 178 -16.19 -3.66 1.68
CA ASN A 178 -14.87 -3.59 2.34
C ASN A 178 -14.00 -2.47 1.80
N PHE A 179 -13.05 -2.00 2.61
CA PHE A 179 -12.13 -0.91 2.28
C PHE A 179 -10.86 -1.43 1.63
N GLY A 180 -10.27 -0.63 0.75
CA GLY A 180 -9.00 -0.92 0.07
C GLY A 180 -7.92 0.04 0.54
N LEU A 181 -6.71 -0.45 0.76
CA LEU A 181 -5.53 0.36 1.03
C LEU A 181 -4.42 -0.05 0.08
N LEU A 182 -4.07 0.81 -0.87
CA LEU A 182 -2.96 0.60 -1.78
C LEU A 182 -1.79 1.47 -1.32
N THR A 183 -0.64 0.87 -1.09
CA THR A 183 0.55 1.60 -0.65
C THR A 183 1.71 1.42 -1.63
N TYR A 184 2.34 2.53 -2.01
CA TYR A 184 3.47 2.58 -2.93
C TYR A 184 4.64 3.26 -2.23
N PHE A 185 5.45 2.43 -1.59
CA PHE A 185 6.65 2.85 -0.89
C PHE A 185 7.82 3.02 -1.86
N TYR A 186 8.55 4.13 -1.73
CA TYR A 186 9.80 4.32 -2.45
C TYR A 186 10.81 5.21 -1.74
N ARG A 187 12.08 5.12 -2.18
CA ARG A 187 13.20 5.84 -1.58
C ARG A 187 14.02 6.62 -2.60
N ASP A 188 13.52 7.79 -2.98
CA ASP A 188 14.27 8.76 -3.79
C ASP A 188 14.92 9.81 -2.88
N ASN A 189 16.10 9.46 -2.35
CA ASN A 189 16.87 10.15 -1.29
C ASN A 189 16.17 10.23 0.09
N GLU A 190 14.85 10.30 0.11
CA GLU A 190 14.00 10.31 1.32
C GLU A 190 12.99 9.16 1.28
N TRP A 191 12.47 8.79 2.45
CA TRP A 191 11.41 7.78 2.56
C TRP A 191 10.07 8.41 2.19
N LYS A 192 9.43 7.86 1.16
CA LYS A 192 8.16 8.35 0.65
C LYS A 192 7.17 7.20 0.48
N MET A 193 5.90 7.47 0.72
CA MET A 193 4.83 6.52 0.47
C MET A 193 3.62 7.24 -0.11
N MET A 194 3.15 6.78 -1.26
CA MET A 194 1.86 7.21 -1.80
C MET A 194 0.80 6.21 -1.38
N VAL A 195 -0.34 6.70 -0.91
CA VAL A 195 -1.39 5.85 -0.34
C VAL A 195 -2.75 6.18 -0.95
N VAL A 196 -3.41 5.14 -1.49
CA VAL A 196 -4.79 5.22 -1.97
C VAL A 196 -5.67 4.48 -0.98
N THR A 197 -6.67 5.18 -0.44
CA THR A 197 -7.77 4.54 0.30
C THR A 197 -8.96 4.43 -0.62
N ILE A 198 -9.48 3.23 -0.80
CA ILE A 198 -10.70 2.99 -1.57
C ILE A 198 -11.82 2.79 -0.58
N LYS A 199 -12.92 3.53 -0.74
CA LYS A 199 -14.10 3.44 0.13
C LYS A 199 -15.22 2.72 -0.62
N PRO A 200 -16.01 1.84 0.02
CA PRO A 200 -17.23 1.31 -0.56
C PRO A 200 -18.10 2.45 -1.12
#